data_AF-A0A1Q6DP32-F1
#
_entry.id   AF-A0A1Q6DP32-F1
#
_cell.length_a   1.000
_cell.length_b   1.000
_cell.length_c   1.000
_cell.angle_alpha   90.00
_cell.angle_beta   90.00
_cell.angle_gamma   90.00
#
_symmetry.space_group_name_H-M   'P 1'
#
loop_
_entity.id
_entity.type
_entity.pdbx_description
1 polymer ?
#
loop_
_entity_poly.entity_id
_entity_poly.type
_entity_poly.pdbx_seq_one_letter_code
_entity_poly.pdbx_strand_id
1 'polypeptide(L)'
;MKNITTQEEKKMMKKSMVIAAAMGFMAVGIVQAQNSTTGSMNAPAGTGIVGSKHDLSTATGVGGLYGQTDTLDRICIYCHAPHHAMQEADSAGIAYLPLWNHGVTTQFYNLYESDFGDGPAESGLAGVGVDADPAQFADRHLFNGRATLGNPGSVSRLCLSCHDGSVAVNEYGRDPQRANSQKHGVATIADQFMIGGGGNLTNHHPIGFSYLDVVTVDDEIADPDTVVDASGTTIRSLLYAGEMMECVTCHDVHNTRNTGETFLWKSDRESKFCLTCHVK
;
A
#
# COMPACT_ATOMS: atom_id res chain seq x y z
N MET A 1 -50.70 65.70 12.33
CA MET A 1 -51.24 64.33 12.20
C MET A 1 -50.12 63.35 12.54
N LYS A 2 -50.40 62.42 13.45
CA LYS A 2 -49.45 61.50 14.09
C LYS A 2 -49.05 60.38 13.11
N ASN A 3 -47.76 60.18 12.86
CA ASN A 3 -47.26 58.91 12.32
C ASN A 3 -46.92 57.98 13.49
N ILE A 4 -47.96 57.34 14.02
CA ILE A 4 -47.83 56.17 14.89
C ILE A 4 -47.60 54.99 13.95
N THR A 5 -46.35 54.72 13.60
CA THR A 5 -45.99 53.39 13.09
C THR A 5 -46.15 52.42 14.25
N THR A 6 -46.99 51.42 14.04
CA THR A 6 -47.40 50.50 15.09
C THR A 6 -46.23 49.57 15.45
N GLN A 7 -46.14 49.15 16.71
CA GLN A 7 -45.10 48.24 17.21
C GLN A 7 -45.01 46.92 16.40
N GLU A 8 -46.09 46.54 15.71
CA GLU A 8 -46.16 45.38 14.82
C GLU A 8 -45.31 45.56 13.53
N GLU A 9 -45.27 46.76 12.95
CA GLU A 9 -44.50 47.03 11.72
C GLU A 9 -42.98 47.02 11.99
N LYS A 10 -42.55 47.52 13.14
CA LYS A 10 -41.14 47.41 13.58
C LYS A 10 -40.72 45.97 13.86
N LYS A 11 -41.66 45.11 14.28
CA LYS A 11 -41.45 43.68 14.53
C LYS A 11 -41.36 42.90 13.21
N MET A 12 -42.10 43.31 12.18
CA MET A 12 -42.01 42.74 10.82
C MET A 12 -40.71 43.11 10.10
N MET A 13 -40.22 44.35 10.22
CA MET A 13 -38.94 44.76 9.58
C MET A 13 -37.72 44.05 10.19
N LYS A 14 -37.73 43.76 11.50
CA LYS A 14 -36.67 42.97 12.16
C LYS A 14 -36.70 41.49 11.79
N LYS A 15 -37.88 40.91 11.52
CA LYS A 15 -37.98 39.51 11.07
C LYS A 15 -37.51 39.33 9.62
N SER A 16 -37.76 40.31 8.75
CA SER A 16 -37.31 40.24 7.35
C SER A 16 -35.79 40.44 7.18
N MET A 17 -35.13 41.15 8.10
CA MET A 17 -33.65 41.26 8.11
C MET A 17 -32.95 40.01 8.68
N VAL A 18 -33.64 39.17 9.45
CA VAL A 18 -33.05 37.95 10.03
C VAL A 18 -33.18 36.74 9.08
N ILE A 19 -34.10 36.77 8.11
CA ILE A 19 -34.26 35.67 7.13
C ILE A 19 -33.33 35.84 5.91
N ALA A 20 -32.87 37.06 5.61
CA ALA A 20 -31.89 37.30 4.53
C ALA A 20 -30.44 36.92 4.89
N ALA A 21 -30.17 36.52 6.14
CA ALA A 21 -28.84 36.08 6.59
C ALA A 21 -28.64 34.55 6.52
N ALA A 22 -29.66 33.78 6.11
CA ALA A 22 -29.65 32.32 6.16
C ALA A 22 -29.45 31.61 4.80
N MET A 23 -29.21 32.33 3.70
CA MET A 23 -29.04 31.73 2.36
C MET A 23 -27.84 32.28 1.56
N GLY A 24 -26.76 32.68 2.25
CA GLY A 24 -25.61 33.33 1.62
C GLY A 24 -24.22 32.77 1.98
N PHE A 25 -24.11 31.63 2.67
CA PHE A 25 -22.82 31.04 3.06
C PHE A 25 -22.84 29.50 3.11
N MET A 26 -23.28 28.86 2.03
CA MET A 26 -22.99 27.43 1.78
C MET A 26 -22.18 27.28 0.49
N ALA A 27 -20.94 27.79 0.52
CA ALA A 27 -19.87 27.41 -0.39
C ALA A 27 -18.52 27.97 0.11
N VAL A 28 -18.20 27.74 1.39
CA VAL A 28 -16.79 27.67 1.78
C VAL A 28 -16.58 26.20 2.07
N GLY A 29 -16.12 25.48 1.05
CA GLY A 29 -15.61 24.13 1.24
C GLY A 29 -14.62 24.18 2.40
N ILE A 30 -14.80 23.25 3.33
CA ILE A 30 -13.80 22.94 4.33
C ILE A 30 -12.59 22.47 3.52
N VAL A 31 -11.67 23.39 3.20
CA VAL A 31 -10.29 23.04 2.95
C VAL A 31 -9.82 22.53 4.29
N GLN A 32 -9.92 21.22 4.49
CA GLN A 32 -9.24 20.56 5.58
C GLN A 32 -7.79 21.01 5.49
N ALA A 33 -7.27 21.52 6.60
CA ALA A 33 -5.90 21.93 6.75
C ALA A 33 -4.99 20.76 6.34
N GLN A 34 -4.45 20.83 5.12
CA GLN A 34 -3.28 20.06 4.79
C GLN A 34 -2.14 20.74 5.55
N ASN A 35 -1.80 20.17 6.70
CA ASN A 35 -0.58 20.50 7.42
C ASN A 35 0.61 19.98 6.58
N SER A 36 0.88 20.67 5.47
CA SER A 36 1.98 20.39 4.55
C SER A 36 3.23 21.10 5.06
N THR A 37 3.86 20.51 6.07
CA THR A 37 5.22 20.84 6.50
C THR A 37 6.11 19.61 6.48
N THR A 38 6.11 18.89 5.35
CA THR A 38 7.17 18.00 4.86
C THR A 38 7.04 17.98 3.32
N GLY A 39 8.12 17.77 2.57
CA GLY A 39 8.13 17.85 1.10
C GLY A 39 6.98 17.05 0.47
N SER A 40 6.44 17.54 -0.64
CA SER A 40 5.28 16.94 -1.31
C SER A 40 5.57 15.52 -1.80
N MET A 41 5.37 14.51 -0.94
CA MET A 41 5.43 13.07 -1.25
C MET A 41 4.22 12.61 -2.09
N ASN A 42 3.80 13.44 -3.05
CA ASN A 42 2.58 13.29 -3.83
C ASN A 42 2.90 13.28 -5.32
N ALA A 43 3.98 12.60 -5.73
CA ALA A 43 4.18 12.28 -7.14
C ALA A 43 2.87 11.68 -7.69
N PRO A 44 2.28 12.28 -8.74
CA PRO A 44 1.10 11.72 -9.36
C PRO A 44 1.36 10.30 -9.86
N ALA A 45 0.31 9.50 -10.03
CA ALA A 45 0.46 8.20 -10.64
C ALA A 45 1.07 8.29 -12.05
N GLY A 46 1.95 7.34 -12.38
CA GLY A 46 2.60 7.27 -13.69
C GLY A 46 3.74 8.27 -13.93
N THR A 47 4.13 9.09 -12.95
CA THR A 47 5.17 10.13 -13.14
C THR A 47 6.58 9.71 -12.73
N GLY A 48 6.76 8.47 -12.29
CA GLY A 48 8.04 7.96 -11.79
C GLY A 48 8.22 8.16 -10.27
N ILE A 49 9.38 7.72 -9.78
CA ILE A 49 9.72 7.75 -8.35
C ILE A 49 9.99 9.17 -7.83
N VAL A 50 10.48 10.10 -8.66
CA VAL A 50 10.85 11.46 -8.20
C VAL A 50 9.67 12.16 -7.52
N GLY A 51 9.86 12.63 -6.29
CA GLY A 51 8.82 13.26 -5.48
C GLY A 51 7.81 12.28 -4.84
N SER A 52 8.03 10.98 -4.96
CA SER A 52 7.19 9.95 -4.34
C SER A 52 7.71 9.54 -2.96
N LYS A 53 6.99 8.66 -2.26
CA LYS A 53 7.46 8.11 -0.96
C LYS A 53 8.70 7.22 -1.08
N HIS A 54 9.00 6.69 -2.28
CA HIS A 54 10.20 5.91 -2.56
C HIS A 54 11.36 6.79 -3.05
N ASP A 55 11.15 8.10 -3.15
CA ASP A 55 12.24 9.03 -3.39
C ASP A 55 12.97 9.34 -2.08
N LEU A 56 14.02 8.55 -1.83
CA LEU A 56 14.92 8.68 -0.68
C LEU A 56 16.02 9.72 -0.91
N SER A 57 15.90 10.58 -1.92
CA SER A 57 16.77 11.74 -2.06
C SER A 57 16.51 12.78 -0.98
N THR A 58 17.38 13.80 -0.93
CA THR A 58 17.19 14.97 -0.07
C THR A 58 15.98 15.81 -0.46
N ALA A 59 15.49 15.70 -1.69
CA ALA A 59 14.48 16.58 -2.26
C ALA A 59 13.09 16.44 -1.61
N THR A 60 12.74 15.23 -1.15
CA THR A 60 11.42 14.95 -0.53
C THR A 60 11.42 15.08 0.99
N GLY A 61 12.61 15.10 1.60
CA GLY A 61 12.77 14.98 3.04
C GLY A 61 12.61 13.55 3.59
N VAL A 62 12.15 12.58 2.78
CA VAL A 62 12.00 11.17 3.21
C VAL A 62 13.36 10.56 3.50
N GLY A 63 14.36 10.81 2.65
CA GLY A 63 15.74 10.39 2.91
C GLY A 63 16.29 10.94 4.23
N GLY A 64 15.83 12.13 4.65
CA GLY A 64 16.16 12.71 5.96
C GLY A 64 15.52 11.97 7.14
N LEU A 65 14.31 11.42 6.98
CA LEU A 65 13.61 10.65 8.03
C LEU A 65 14.36 9.37 8.40
N TYR A 66 14.96 8.72 7.40
CA TYR A 66 15.69 7.47 7.59
C TYR A 66 17.21 7.67 7.69
N GLY A 67 17.65 8.90 7.95
CA GLY A 67 19.05 9.24 8.15
C GLY A 67 19.87 9.34 6.86
N GLN A 68 20.82 10.27 6.89
CA GLN A 68 21.68 10.77 5.79
C GLN A 68 21.62 9.96 4.49
N THR A 69 21.14 10.64 3.46
CA THR A 69 21.02 10.19 2.09
C THR A 69 22.37 9.81 1.48
N ASP A 70 22.30 9.12 0.34
CA ASP A 70 23.44 8.98 -0.56
C ASP A 70 24.10 10.34 -0.83
N THR A 71 25.43 10.39 -0.70
CA THR A 71 26.21 11.62 -0.88
C THR A 71 26.12 12.21 -2.29
N LEU A 72 25.73 11.39 -3.26
CA LEU A 72 25.48 11.78 -4.65
C LEU A 72 23.98 11.95 -4.95
N ASP A 73 23.14 11.84 -3.93
CA ASP A 73 21.67 11.96 -3.98
C ASP A 73 20.99 11.06 -5.03
N ARG A 74 21.54 9.87 -5.27
CA ARG A 74 21.01 8.92 -6.27
C ARG A 74 19.75 8.25 -5.75
N ILE A 75 18.63 8.47 -6.41
CA ILE A 75 17.32 7.92 -6.01
C ILE A 75 17.29 6.37 -6.08
N CYS A 76 17.90 5.77 -7.11
CA CYS A 76 17.78 4.32 -7.33
C CYS A 76 18.78 3.49 -6.51
N ILE A 77 19.79 4.09 -5.87
CA ILE A 77 20.88 3.31 -5.26
C ILE A 77 20.43 2.47 -4.07
N TYR A 78 19.36 2.88 -3.40
CA TYR A 78 18.78 2.13 -2.29
C TYR A 78 18.13 0.82 -2.73
N CYS A 79 17.88 0.63 -4.03
CA CYS A 79 17.26 -0.59 -4.56
C CYS A 79 18.20 -1.29 -5.54
N HIS A 80 18.84 -0.53 -6.43
CA HIS A 80 19.57 -1.06 -7.58
C HIS A 80 21.07 -0.79 -7.53
N ALA A 81 21.83 -1.85 -7.81
CA ALA A 81 23.28 -1.82 -7.87
C ALA A 81 23.72 -1.73 -9.33
N PRO A 82 24.49 -0.71 -9.73
CA PRO A 82 25.13 -0.70 -11.05
C PRO A 82 26.20 -1.80 -11.18
N HIS A 83 26.93 -2.05 -10.09
CA HIS A 83 27.97 -3.09 -9.96
C HIS A 83 27.98 -3.61 -8.53
N HIS A 84 28.52 -4.81 -8.30
CA HIS A 84 28.61 -5.43 -6.97
C HIS A 84 27.25 -5.51 -6.28
N ALA A 85 26.23 -5.90 -7.07
CA ALA A 85 24.96 -6.31 -6.52
C ALA A 85 25.18 -7.46 -5.54
N MET A 86 24.17 -7.71 -4.72
CA MET A 86 24.17 -8.92 -3.91
C MET A 86 24.24 -10.14 -4.82
N GLN A 87 25.21 -11.02 -4.57
CA GLN A 87 25.45 -12.20 -5.40
C GLN A 87 24.96 -13.48 -4.73
N GLU A 88 24.97 -13.49 -3.40
CA GLU A 88 24.51 -14.64 -2.65
C GLU A 88 23.03 -14.47 -2.38
N ALA A 89 22.23 -15.34 -2.99
CA ALA A 89 20.99 -15.76 -2.35
C ALA A 89 21.44 -16.41 -1.06
N ASP A 90 21.42 -15.64 0.02
CA ASP A 90 21.45 -16.26 1.33
C ASP A 90 20.30 -17.28 1.39
N SER A 91 20.33 -18.12 2.40
CA SER A 91 19.43 -19.25 2.66
C SER A 91 17.91 -18.94 2.58
N ALA A 92 17.50 -17.70 2.24
CA ALA A 92 16.16 -17.21 1.98
C ALA A 92 15.62 -17.44 0.54
N GLY A 93 16.43 -17.90 -0.42
CA GLY A 93 15.94 -18.36 -1.74
C GLY A 93 15.49 -17.28 -2.73
N ILE A 94 16.21 -16.14 -2.80
CA ILE A 94 15.85 -15.00 -3.66
C ILE A 94 16.57 -15.03 -5.01
N ALA A 95 15.83 -14.99 -6.12
CA ALA A 95 16.36 -15.10 -7.48
C ALA A 95 16.66 -13.75 -8.20
N TYR A 96 16.25 -12.60 -7.63
CA TYR A 96 16.37 -11.28 -8.28
C TYR A 96 17.65 -10.50 -7.91
N LEU A 97 18.68 -11.21 -7.48
CA LEU A 97 19.83 -10.60 -6.80
C LEU A 97 20.87 -9.88 -7.67
N PRO A 98 21.12 -10.19 -8.96
CA PRO A 98 22.24 -9.57 -9.68
C PRO A 98 22.10 -8.07 -9.92
N LEU A 99 20.97 -7.46 -9.54
CA LEU A 99 20.73 -6.02 -9.61
C LEU A 99 20.36 -5.38 -8.27
N TRP A 100 20.20 -6.13 -7.19
CA TRP A 100 19.70 -5.58 -5.91
C TRP A 100 20.85 -5.09 -5.03
N ASN A 101 20.68 -3.91 -4.43
CA ASN A 101 21.74 -3.20 -3.69
C ASN A 101 21.48 -3.06 -2.19
N HIS A 102 20.41 -3.63 -1.67
CA HIS A 102 19.98 -3.45 -0.29
C HIS A 102 19.93 -4.78 0.45
N GLY A 103 20.00 -4.78 1.77
CA GLY A 103 19.90 -6.02 2.54
C GLY A 103 18.63 -6.80 2.23
N VAL A 104 18.68 -8.12 2.41
CA VAL A 104 17.50 -8.95 2.31
C VAL A 104 17.01 -9.27 3.70
N THR A 105 15.70 -9.21 3.89
CA THR A 105 15.07 -9.83 5.05
C THR A 105 15.28 -11.34 5.09
N THR A 106 15.83 -11.82 6.19
CA THR A 106 15.91 -13.24 6.52
C THR A 106 14.73 -13.69 7.40
N GLN A 107 13.73 -12.82 7.60
CA GLN A 107 12.57 -13.14 8.42
C GLN A 107 11.76 -14.30 7.82
N PHE A 108 11.21 -15.10 8.73
CA PHE A 108 10.13 -16.04 8.46
C PHE A 108 8.81 -15.32 8.72
N TYR A 109 7.80 -15.63 7.91
CA TYR A 109 6.50 -14.98 8.03
C TYR A 109 5.41 -15.95 8.46
N ASN A 110 4.60 -15.50 9.42
CA ASN A 110 3.30 -16.06 9.67
C ASN A 110 2.36 -15.54 8.59
N LEU A 111 1.83 -16.48 7.79
CA LEU A 111 0.98 -16.18 6.65
C LEU A 111 -0.50 -16.17 7.05
N TYR A 112 -1.35 -16.05 6.05
CA TYR A 112 -2.80 -15.79 6.09
C TYR A 112 -3.65 -16.93 6.68
N GLU A 113 -3.08 -17.73 7.57
CA GLU A 113 -3.81 -18.70 8.35
C GLU A 113 -4.48 -17.98 9.53
N SER A 114 -5.80 -18.10 9.61
CA SER A 114 -6.63 -17.57 10.69
C SER A 114 -6.41 -18.27 12.05
N ASP A 115 -5.26 -18.93 12.26
CA ASP A 115 -4.94 -19.72 13.45
C ASP A 115 -4.14 -18.95 14.51
N PHE A 116 -3.91 -17.64 14.33
CA PHE A 116 -3.91 -16.79 15.52
C PHE A 116 -5.35 -16.74 16.01
N GLY A 117 -5.59 -16.97 17.30
CA GLY A 117 -6.90 -16.91 17.95
C GLY A 117 -7.62 -15.54 17.90
N ASP A 118 -7.35 -14.76 16.86
CA ASP A 118 -7.99 -13.53 16.39
C ASP A 118 -8.79 -13.75 15.08
N GLY A 119 -8.61 -14.88 14.38
CA GLY A 119 -9.76 -15.50 13.72
C GLY A 119 -10.76 -15.83 14.83
N PRO A 120 -12.07 -15.58 14.68
CA PRO A 120 -12.96 -15.56 15.83
C PRO A 120 -12.83 -16.90 16.55
N ALA A 121 -12.17 -16.89 17.71
CA ALA A 121 -12.53 -17.80 18.77
C ALA A 121 -14.06 -17.77 18.83
N GLU A 122 -14.72 -18.86 19.19
CA GLU A 122 -16.19 -18.90 19.30
C GLU A 122 -16.78 -17.77 20.18
N SER A 123 -15.94 -16.99 20.88
CA SER A 123 -16.27 -15.77 21.62
C SER A 123 -15.89 -14.41 20.97
N GLY A 124 -15.26 -14.35 19.80
CA GLY A 124 -14.64 -13.16 19.21
C GLY A 124 -15.52 -12.27 18.32
N LEU A 125 -16.77 -12.66 18.06
CA LEU A 125 -17.75 -11.89 17.27
C LEU A 125 -18.72 -11.06 18.12
N ALA A 126 -18.41 -10.84 19.40
CA ALA A 126 -19.14 -9.94 20.27
C ALA A 126 -18.92 -8.47 19.86
N GLY A 127 -19.51 -8.05 18.75
CA GLY A 127 -19.44 -6.68 18.26
C GLY A 127 -19.80 -6.48 16.79
N VAL A 128 -19.77 -7.53 15.96
CA VAL A 128 -20.02 -7.42 14.50
C VAL A 128 -21.46 -7.81 14.12
N GLY A 129 -22.28 -8.26 15.08
CA GLY A 129 -23.70 -8.55 14.83
C GLY A 129 -23.95 -9.71 13.87
N VAL A 130 -22.95 -10.57 13.66
CA VAL A 130 -23.16 -11.86 13.00
C VAL A 130 -23.54 -12.86 14.08
N ASP A 131 -24.82 -13.22 14.07
CA ASP A 131 -25.35 -14.28 14.92
C ASP A 131 -24.62 -15.59 14.61
N ALA A 132 -24.41 -16.43 15.62
CA ALA A 132 -23.64 -17.68 15.57
C ALA A 132 -24.27 -18.78 14.70
N ASP A 133 -24.58 -18.47 13.45
CA ASP A 133 -25.06 -19.39 12.42
C ASP A 133 -23.85 -20.09 11.76
N PRO A 134 -23.69 -21.41 11.93
CA PRO A 134 -22.65 -22.19 11.28
C PRO A 134 -22.68 -22.07 9.75
N ALA A 135 -23.81 -21.73 9.14
CA ALA A 135 -23.92 -21.48 7.70
C ALA A 135 -23.26 -20.16 7.27
N GLN A 136 -23.05 -19.20 8.17
CA GLN A 136 -22.27 -17.98 7.90
C GLN A 136 -20.76 -18.21 7.97
N PHE A 137 -20.30 -19.31 8.57
CA PHE A 137 -18.89 -19.76 8.52
C PHE A 137 -18.64 -20.76 7.39
N ALA A 138 -19.69 -21.27 6.75
CA ALA A 138 -19.60 -21.92 5.43
C ALA A 138 -19.42 -20.88 4.30
N ASP A 139 -19.47 -19.60 4.64
CA ASP A 139 -19.16 -18.50 3.75
C ASP A 139 -17.67 -18.51 3.39
N ARG A 140 -17.41 -18.36 2.10
CA ARG A 140 -16.17 -18.50 1.33
C ARG A 140 -15.12 -17.42 1.66
N HIS A 141 -15.16 -16.83 2.87
CA HIS A 141 -14.29 -15.75 3.33
C HIS A 141 -12.98 -16.22 3.97
N LEU A 142 -12.79 -17.54 4.10
CA LEU A 142 -11.48 -18.12 4.37
C LEU A 142 -10.68 -18.16 3.07
N PHE A 143 -9.37 -17.96 3.14
CA PHE A 143 -8.50 -18.08 1.98
C PHE A 143 -8.54 -19.52 1.41
N ASN A 144 -9.35 -19.73 0.37
CA ASN A 144 -9.57 -21.06 -0.25
C ASN A 144 -8.32 -21.59 -0.97
N GLY A 145 -7.30 -20.75 -1.15
CA GLY A 145 -5.99 -21.11 -1.64
C GLY A 145 -5.02 -21.66 -0.60
N ARG A 146 -5.43 -21.97 0.64
CA ARG A 146 -4.50 -22.35 1.73
C ARG A 146 -3.43 -23.36 1.32
N ALA A 147 -3.81 -24.38 0.54
CA ALA A 147 -2.89 -25.43 0.07
C ALA A 147 -1.80 -24.91 -0.89
N THR A 148 -1.96 -23.72 -1.45
CA THR A 148 -1.05 -23.05 -2.39
C THR A 148 -0.21 -21.97 -1.71
N LEU A 149 -0.43 -21.70 -0.41
CA LEU A 149 0.39 -20.75 0.36
C LEU A 149 1.84 -21.25 0.44
N GLY A 150 2.74 -20.42 -0.09
CA GLY A 150 4.16 -20.48 0.17
C GLY A 150 4.63 -19.25 0.92
N ASN A 151 5.89 -19.28 1.37
CA ASN A 151 6.56 -18.05 1.81
C ASN A 151 6.53 -17.01 0.67
N PRO A 152 6.50 -15.70 0.99
CA PRO A 152 6.62 -14.64 -0.01
C PRO A 152 7.79 -14.92 -0.95
N GLY A 153 7.53 -14.81 -2.25
CA GLY A 153 8.54 -15.07 -3.26
C GLY A 153 9.64 -14.02 -3.26
N SER A 154 10.62 -14.25 -4.13
CA SER A 154 11.84 -13.44 -4.19
C SER A 154 11.57 -11.94 -4.34
N VAL A 155 10.56 -11.55 -5.12
CA VAL A 155 10.23 -10.13 -5.37
C VAL A 155 9.59 -9.45 -4.17
N SER A 156 8.66 -10.11 -3.47
CA SER A 156 8.03 -9.54 -2.27
C SER A 156 9.02 -9.42 -1.12
N ARG A 157 9.98 -10.35 -1.02
CA ARG A 157 11.08 -10.25 -0.04
C ARG A 157 11.97 -9.02 -0.27
N LEU A 158 12.08 -8.48 -1.48
CA LEU A 158 12.76 -7.19 -1.74
C LEU A 158 11.97 -5.99 -1.22
N CYS A 159 10.64 -6.04 -1.29
CA CYS A 159 9.80 -5.00 -0.69
C CYS A 159 9.88 -5.08 0.83
N LEU A 160 9.78 -6.30 1.36
CA LEU A 160 9.79 -6.57 2.78
C LEU A 160 11.13 -6.25 3.43
N SER A 161 12.26 -6.33 2.75
CA SER A 161 13.54 -5.92 3.35
C SER A 161 13.52 -4.47 3.85
N CYS A 162 12.84 -3.56 3.14
CA CYS A 162 12.62 -2.21 3.65
C CYS A 162 11.45 -2.16 4.64
N HIS A 163 10.34 -2.82 4.31
CA HIS A 163 9.05 -2.60 4.98
C HIS A 163 8.82 -3.44 6.23
N ASP A 164 9.54 -4.52 6.47
CA ASP A 164 9.29 -5.43 7.60
C ASP A 164 10.08 -5.07 8.86
N GLY A 165 10.87 -4.00 8.76
CA GLY A 165 11.68 -3.47 9.87
C GLY A 165 12.92 -4.27 10.20
N SER A 166 13.28 -5.32 9.44
CA SER A 166 14.48 -6.11 9.69
C SER A 166 15.76 -5.53 9.12
N VAL A 167 15.68 -4.77 8.02
CA VAL A 167 16.80 -4.07 7.39
C VAL A 167 16.56 -2.57 7.43
N ALA A 168 17.62 -1.80 7.65
CA ALA A 168 17.52 -0.35 7.67
C ALA A 168 17.22 0.20 6.26
N VAL A 169 16.24 1.10 6.11
CA VAL A 169 15.78 1.65 4.82
C VAL A 169 16.92 2.31 4.03
N ASN A 170 17.87 2.92 4.73
CA ASN A 170 19.03 3.57 4.13
C ASN A 170 20.27 2.66 4.02
N GLU A 171 20.13 1.36 4.24
CA GLU A 171 21.19 0.40 3.91
C GLU A 171 21.29 0.22 2.40
N TYR A 172 22.49 0.34 1.85
CA TYR A 172 22.76 -0.03 0.46
C TYR A 172 24.24 -0.28 0.23
N GLY A 173 24.55 -0.97 -0.86
CA GLY A 173 25.92 -1.24 -1.27
C GLY A 173 26.57 -2.40 -0.52
N ARG A 174 27.60 -2.97 -1.15
CA ARG A 174 28.34 -4.14 -0.68
C ARG A 174 29.80 -4.05 -1.07
N ASP A 175 30.66 -4.62 -0.24
CA ASP A 175 32.07 -4.75 -0.59
C ASP A 175 32.25 -5.57 -1.88
N PRO A 176 33.21 -5.20 -2.75
CA PRO A 176 34.24 -4.16 -2.59
C PRO A 176 33.85 -2.78 -3.19
N GLN A 177 32.58 -2.36 -3.17
CA GLN A 177 32.23 -1.00 -3.65
C GLN A 177 32.98 0.09 -2.89
N ARG A 178 33.06 1.30 -3.44
CA ARG A 178 33.64 2.44 -2.73
C ARG A 178 32.77 2.84 -1.54
N ALA A 179 33.39 3.30 -0.45
CA ALA A 179 32.69 3.72 0.77
C ALA A 179 31.61 4.80 0.54
N ASN A 180 31.73 5.64 -0.50
CA ASN A 180 30.70 6.64 -0.85
C ASN A 180 29.52 6.07 -1.65
N SER A 181 29.54 4.77 -1.96
CA SER A 181 28.45 4.02 -2.59
C SER A 181 27.98 2.87 -1.71
N GLN A 182 28.35 2.90 -0.43
CA GLN A 182 27.90 1.95 0.58
C GLN A 182 27.40 2.69 1.82
N LYS A 183 26.40 2.10 2.47
CA LYS A 183 25.86 2.53 3.75
C LYS A 183 25.32 1.32 4.50
N HIS A 184 25.76 1.13 5.74
CA HIS A 184 25.26 0.04 6.58
C HIS A 184 23.89 0.30 7.21
N GLY A 185 23.36 1.52 7.08
CA GLY A 185 22.05 1.93 7.59
C GLY A 185 21.88 1.75 9.11
N VAL A 186 20.94 2.48 9.71
CA VAL A 186 20.50 2.21 11.11
C VAL A 186 19.02 2.50 11.35
N ALA A 187 18.37 3.21 10.42
CA ALA A 187 16.97 3.57 10.55
C ALA A 187 16.11 2.57 9.80
N THR A 188 15.37 1.76 10.54
CA THR A 188 14.32 0.88 10.00
C THR A 188 13.08 1.71 9.67
N ILE A 189 12.18 1.12 8.90
CA ILE A 189 10.91 1.75 8.52
C ILE A 189 10.10 2.16 9.76
N ALA A 190 9.39 3.28 9.67
CA ALA A 190 8.50 3.72 10.73
C ALA A 190 7.24 2.85 10.80
N ASP A 191 6.67 2.69 12.00
CA ASP A 191 5.53 1.79 12.27
C ASP A 191 4.35 2.00 11.32
N GLN A 192 4.01 3.25 10.97
CA GLN A 192 2.89 3.54 10.08
C GLN A 192 3.09 3.08 8.62
N PHE A 193 4.30 2.66 8.25
CA PHE A 193 4.64 2.16 6.92
C PHE A 193 5.18 0.72 6.96
N MET A 194 5.15 0.09 8.14
CA MET A 194 5.67 -1.25 8.36
C MET A 194 4.66 -2.31 7.86
N ILE A 195 5.18 -3.32 7.16
CA ILE A 195 4.45 -4.45 6.56
C ILE A 195 5.20 -5.71 6.94
N GLY A 196 4.56 -6.67 7.59
CA GLY A 196 5.26 -7.91 7.98
C GLY A 196 6.14 -7.77 9.21
N GLY A 197 5.98 -6.71 10.02
CA GLY A 197 6.76 -6.48 11.24
C GLY A 197 6.71 -7.68 12.19
N GLY A 198 7.87 -8.11 12.69
CA GLY A 198 8.00 -9.31 13.51
C GLY A 198 7.59 -10.61 12.79
N GLY A 199 7.60 -10.60 11.45
CA GLY A 199 7.17 -11.72 10.63
C GLY A 199 5.65 -11.84 10.46
N ASN A 200 4.83 -10.86 10.85
CA ASN A 200 3.38 -11.02 10.79
C ASN A 200 2.74 -10.45 9.51
N LEU A 201 2.29 -11.34 8.60
CA LEU A 201 1.54 -10.96 7.40
C LEU A 201 0.02 -11.25 7.50
N THR A 202 -0.49 -11.74 8.63
CA THR A 202 -1.87 -12.26 8.73
C THR A 202 -2.95 -11.20 8.50
N ASN A 203 -2.62 -9.92 8.71
CA ASN A 203 -3.52 -8.78 8.50
C ASN A 203 -3.33 -8.08 7.14
N HIS A 204 -2.59 -8.69 6.22
CA HIS A 204 -2.37 -8.17 4.86
C HIS A 204 -3.15 -9.01 3.84
N HIS A 205 -3.34 -8.45 2.63
CA HIS A 205 -3.85 -9.26 1.53
C HIS A 205 -2.89 -10.41 1.22
N PRO A 206 -3.39 -11.64 0.97
CA PRO A 206 -2.56 -12.78 0.63
C PRO A 206 -1.57 -12.52 -0.53
N ILE A 207 -0.31 -12.93 -0.35
CA ILE A 207 0.76 -13.01 -1.36
C ILE A 207 1.57 -14.31 -1.16
N GLY A 208 2.45 -14.66 -2.09
CA GLY A 208 3.30 -15.85 -2.01
C GLY A 208 2.58 -17.15 -2.42
N PHE A 209 1.52 -17.05 -3.23
CA PHE A 209 0.72 -18.20 -3.67
C PHE A 209 0.50 -18.20 -5.19
N SER A 210 0.23 -19.39 -5.76
CA SER A 210 -0.12 -19.51 -7.18
C SER A 210 -1.58 -19.11 -7.40
N TYR A 211 -1.79 -18.01 -8.14
CA TYR A 211 -3.14 -17.57 -8.52
C TYR A 211 -3.81 -18.58 -9.46
N LEU A 212 -3.00 -19.25 -10.30
CA LEU A 212 -3.49 -20.26 -11.24
C LEU A 212 -4.01 -21.50 -10.53
N ASP A 213 -3.44 -21.87 -9.39
CA ASP A 213 -4.00 -22.95 -8.58
C ASP A 213 -5.28 -22.50 -7.87
N VAL A 214 -5.31 -21.27 -7.33
CA VAL A 214 -6.48 -20.75 -6.61
C VAL A 214 -7.72 -20.67 -7.50
N VAL A 215 -7.60 -20.20 -8.74
CA VAL A 215 -8.74 -20.12 -9.67
C VAL A 215 -9.35 -21.49 -10.00
N THR A 216 -8.64 -22.60 -9.77
CA THR A 216 -9.20 -23.95 -9.96
C THR A 216 -10.08 -24.43 -8.81
N VAL A 217 -9.99 -23.79 -7.64
CA VAL A 217 -10.68 -24.21 -6.41
C VAL A 217 -11.59 -23.13 -5.82
N ASP A 218 -11.51 -21.88 -6.32
CA ASP A 218 -12.32 -20.75 -5.88
C ASP A 218 -13.04 -20.11 -7.08
N ASP A 219 -14.36 -20.28 -7.14
CA ASP A 219 -15.22 -19.76 -8.21
C ASP A 219 -15.49 -18.26 -8.11
N GLU A 220 -15.06 -17.60 -7.02
CA GLU A 220 -15.15 -16.15 -6.83
C GLU A 220 -13.88 -15.42 -7.29
N ILE A 221 -12.95 -16.13 -7.93
CA ILE A 221 -11.71 -15.58 -8.50
C ILE A 221 -11.81 -15.58 -10.02
N ALA A 222 -11.51 -14.42 -10.61
CA ALA A 222 -11.59 -14.22 -12.06
C ALA A 222 -10.53 -15.04 -12.82
N ASP A 223 -10.83 -15.39 -14.07
CA ASP A 223 -9.88 -16.07 -14.95
C ASP A 223 -8.62 -15.19 -15.15
N PRO A 224 -7.40 -15.75 -15.05
CA PRO A 224 -6.16 -14.99 -15.20
C PRO A 224 -6.03 -14.26 -16.55
N ASP A 225 -6.70 -14.71 -17.60
CA ASP A 225 -6.70 -14.08 -18.92
C ASP A 225 -7.80 -13.02 -19.09
N THR A 226 -8.55 -12.72 -18.03
CA THR A 226 -9.48 -11.58 -17.98
C THR A 226 -8.75 -10.26 -18.23
N VAL A 227 -9.25 -9.47 -19.18
CA VAL A 227 -8.74 -8.13 -19.51
C VAL A 227 -9.28 -7.11 -18.51
N VAL A 228 -8.39 -6.34 -17.89
CA VAL A 228 -8.68 -5.48 -16.73
C VAL A 228 -8.66 -3.99 -17.04
N ASP A 229 -8.26 -3.61 -18.26
CA ASP A 229 -8.26 -2.23 -18.75
C ASP A 229 -8.37 -2.13 -20.27
N ALA A 230 -8.50 -0.90 -20.78
CA ALA A 230 -8.65 -0.62 -22.21
C ALA A 230 -7.38 -0.87 -23.03
N SER A 231 -6.22 -1.05 -22.38
CA SER A 231 -4.94 -1.31 -23.04
C SER A 231 -4.69 -2.79 -23.32
N GLY A 232 -5.58 -3.67 -22.82
CA GLY A 232 -5.46 -5.11 -22.98
C GLY A 232 -4.65 -5.79 -21.88
N THR A 233 -4.35 -5.11 -20.78
CA THR A 233 -3.70 -5.73 -19.60
C THR A 233 -4.59 -6.86 -19.09
N THR A 234 -4.02 -8.05 -18.86
CA THR A 234 -4.72 -9.16 -18.21
C THR A 234 -4.31 -9.30 -16.75
N ILE A 235 -5.11 -9.96 -15.92
CA ILE A 235 -4.71 -10.31 -14.54
C ILE A 235 -3.35 -11.03 -14.56
N ARG A 236 -3.16 -11.98 -15.48
CA ARG A 236 -1.92 -12.72 -15.69
C ARG A 236 -0.71 -11.82 -15.88
N SER A 237 -0.87 -10.71 -16.61
CA SER A 237 0.24 -9.76 -16.84
C SER A 237 0.66 -8.99 -15.59
N LEU A 238 -0.19 -8.95 -14.56
CA LEU A 238 0.11 -8.37 -13.25
C LEU A 238 0.75 -9.41 -12.31
N LEU A 239 0.47 -10.70 -12.48
CA LEU A 239 1.06 -11.77 -11.68
C LEU A 239 2.57 -11.86 -11.90
N TYR A 240 3.33 -12.11 -10.83
CA TYR A 240 4.75 -12.37 -10.96
C TYR A 240 4.97 -13.67 -11.75
N ALA A 241 5.79 -13.57 -12.79
CA ALA A 241 6.02 -14.64 -13.76
C ALA A 241 4.74 -15.20 -14.42
N GLY A 242 3.63 -14.45 -14.39
CA GLY A 242 2.35 -14.88 -14.97
C GLY A 242 1.54 -15.86 -14.12
N GLU A 243 1.93 -16.07 -12.85
CA GLU A 243 1.32 -17.08 -11.99
C GLU A 243 1.21 -16.66 -10.52
N MET A 244 2.27 -16.08 -9.96
CA MET A 244 2.34 -15.87 -8.51
C MET A 244 1.72 -14.54 -8.11
N MET A 245 0.85 -14.56 -7.10
CA MET A 245 0.38 -13.37 -6.41
C MET A 245 1.50 -12.85 -5.51
N GLU A 246 2.07 -11.71 -5.86
CA GLU A 246 3.17 -11.07 -5.11
C GLU A 246 2.87 -9.58 -4.93
N CYS A 247 3.66 -8.86 -4.12
CA CYS A 247 3.44 -7.41 -3.91
C CYS A 247 3.33 -6.64 -5.23
N VAL A 248 4.13 -7.02 -6.25
CA VAL A 248 4.16 -6.39 -7.57
C VAL A 248 2.91 -6.63 -8.42
N THR A 249 2.04 -7.56 -8.01
CA THR A 249 0.72 -7.75 -8.65
C THR A 249 -0.20 -6.57 -8.42
N CYS A 250 -0.08 -5.94 -7.26
CA CYS A 250 -0.85 -4.75 -6.91
C CYS A 250 -0.03 -3.48 -7.04
N HIS A 251 1.27 -3.56 -6.78
CA HIS A 251 2.14 -2.40 -6.69
C HIS A 251 3.08 -2.22 -7.87
N ASP A 252 3.19 -0.97 -8.34
CA ASP A 252 4.30 -0.52 -9.19
C ASP A 252 5.21 0.41 -8.39
N VAL A 253 6.29 -0.14 -7.84
CA VAL A 253 7.29 0.59 -7.04
C VAL A 253 7.93 1.76 -7.82
N HIS A 254 7.93 1.69 -9.15
CA HIS A 254 8.48 2.77 -9.99
C HIS A 254 7.49 3.90 -10.21
N ASN A 255 6.21 3.71 -9.89
CA ASN A 255 5.15 4.70 -10.12
C ASN A 255 5.10 5.18 -11.58
N THR A 256 5.28 4.27 -12.55
CA THR A 256 5.36 4.56 -13.99
C THR A 256 4.21 4.00 -14.80
N ARG A 257 3.56 2.95 -14.32
CA ARG A 257 2.51 2.22 -15.04
C ARG A 257 1.17 2.19 -14.31
N ASN A 258 1.08 2.88 -13.18
CA ASN A 258 -0.14 3.07 -12.45
C ASN A 258 -0.99 4.22 -13.00
N THR A 259 -2.31 4.07 -12.91
CA THR A 259 -3.29 5.04 -13.44
C THR A 259 -4.16 5.69 -12.36
N GLY A 260 -3.99 5.31 -11.09
CA GLY A 260 -4.82 5.72 -9.96
C GLY A 260 -4.03 6.38 -8.83
N GLU A 261 -4.01 5.74 -7.67
CA GLU A 261 -3.16 6.11 -6.54
C GLU A 261 -1.67 5.83 -6.83
N THR A 262 -0.78 6.55 -6.15
CA THR A 262 0.68 6.34 -6.24
C THR A 262 1.02 4.88 -5.87
N PHE A 263 1.83 4.24 -6.72
CA PHE A 263 2.26 2.84 -6.61
C PHE A 263 1.19 1.76 -6.70
N LEU A 264 -0.08 2.04 -7.00
CA LEU A 264 -1.08 0.98 -7.26
C LEU A 264 -1.38 0.88 -8.75
N TRP A 265 -1.19 -0.30 -9.37
CA TRP A 265 -1.41 -0.50 -10.81
C TRP A 265 -2.75 0.07 -11.31
N LYS A 266 -3.79 -0.12 -10.51
CA LYS A 266 -5.14 0.38 -10.77
C LYS A 266 -5.67 1.07 -9.51
N SER A 267 -6.61 1.99 -9.69
CA SER A 267 -7.20 2.69 -8.56
C SER A 267 -8.08 1.78 -7.70
N ASP A 268 -7.99 1.93 -6.37
CA ASP A 268 -8.87 1.24 -5.42
C ASP A 268 -10.18 2.01 -5.12
N ARG A 269 -10.38 3.16 -5.78
CA ARG A 269 -11.65 3.90 -5.63
C ARG A 269 -12.82 3.02 -6.04
N GLU A 270 -13.85 3.00 -5.20
CA GLU A 270 -15.07 2.20 -5.40
C GLU A 270 -14.76 0.69 -5.51
N SER A 271 -13.70 0.21 -4.86
CA SER A 271 -13.24 -1.19 -4.92
C SER A 271 -12.84 -1.67 -6.32
N LYS A 272 -12.57 -0.75 -7.26
CA LYS A 272 -12.21 -1.09 -8.64
C LYS A 272 -10.95 -1.94 -8.73
N PHE A 273 -10.06 -1.83 -7.74
CA PHE A 273 -8.90 -2.69 -7.65
C PHE A 273 -9.32 -4.11 -7.26
N CYS A 274 -10.07 -4.28 -6.16
CA CYS A 274 -10.55 -5.58 -5.68
C CYS A 274 -11.32 -6.36 -6.76
N LEU A 275 -12.23 -5.67 -7.46
CA LEU A 275 -13.06 -6.24 -8.53
C LEU A 275 -12.27 -6.58 -9.81
N THR A 276 -10.96 -6.37 -9.82
CA THR A 276 -10.08 -6.86 -10.87
C THR A 276 -9.92 -8.38 -10.79
N CYS A 277 -9.85 -8.93 -9.58
CA CYS A 277 -9.59 -10.34 -9.34
C CYS A 277 -10.76 -11.07 -8.68
N HIS A 278 -11.59 -10.35 -7.92
CA HIS A 278 -12.74 -10.93 -7.22
C HIS A 278 -14.03 -10.74 -8.01
N VAL A 279 -14.72 -11.85 -8.26
CA VAL A 279 -16.06 -11.90 -8.86
C VAL A 279 -17.09 -11.82 -7.73
N LYS A 280 -17.70 -10.64 -7.54
CA LYS A 280 -18.65 -10.34 -6.46
C LYS A 280 -19.97 -9.82 -7.01
#